data_AF-A0A1F4Y9S8-F1
#
_entry.id   AF-A0A1F4Y9S8-F1
#
_cell.length_a   1.000
_cell.length_b   1.000
_cell.length_c   1.000
_cell.angle_alpha   90.00
_cell.angle_beta   90.00
_cell.angle_gamma   90.00
#
_symmetry.space_group_name_H-M   'P 1'
#
loop_
_entity.id
_entity.type
_entity.pdbx_description
1 polymer ?
#
loop_
_entity_poly.entity_id
_entity_poly.type
_entity_poly.pdbx_seq_one_letter_code
_entity_poly.pdbx_strand_id
1 'polypeptide(L)'
;MNVIVLFILAIALFFLASRLYSNYIARSLGVDPDRPTPAVQRNDGRDYVPTKLHVLFAHHFSAIAGAGPIVGPTMALLYGAVPGWLYVRRKKGWFTVLPAIFMILTTVASLLILLWNKYLPQKNYILISMDFLLLICALGVALLAVRTTIELVRKRGLKERLAT
;
A
#
# COMPACT_ATOMS: atom_id res chain seq x y z
N MET A 1 24.09 4.62 -13.82
CA MET A 1 23.87 3.95 -12.52
C MET A 1 23.14 2.64 -12.79
N ASN A 2 23.72 1.50 -12.39
CA ASN A 2 23.12 0.19 -12.64
C ASN A 2 22.00 -0.07 -11.61
N VAL A 3 20.87 -0.62 -12.06
CA VAL A 3 19.71 -0.94 -11.21
C VAL A 3 20.09 -1.92 -10.08
N ILE A 4 21.01 -2.84 -10.37
CA ILE A 4 21.53 -3.81 -9.38
C ILE A 4 22.19 -3.09 -8.19
N VAL A 5 22.94 -2.01 -8.45
CA VAL A 5 23.61 -1.24 -7.40
C VAL A 5 22.59 -0.54 -6.50
N LEU A 6 21.55 0.04 -7.09
CA LEU A 6 20.45 0.67 -6.33
C LEU A 6 19.69 -0.36 -5.49
N PHE A 7 19.48 -1.57 -6.03
CA PHE A 7 18.80 -2.65 -5.32
C PHE A 7 19.61 -3.14 -4.12
N ILE A 8 20.91 -3.39 -4.30
CA ILE A 8 21.82 -3.80 -3.21
C ILE A 8 21.89 -2.70 -2.15
N LEU A 9 22.00 -1.43 -2.56
CA LEU A 9 22.02 -0.29 -1.64
C LEU A 9 20.72 -0.21 -0.82
N ALA A 10 19.57 -0.41 -1.45
CA ALA A 10 18.28 -0.42 -0.75
C ALA A 10 18.21 -1.54 0.31
N ILE A 11 18.67 -2.76 -0.03
CA ILE A 11 18.74 -3.87 0.93
C ILE A 11 19.69 -3.53 2.08
N ALA A 12 20.87 -2.98 1.77
CA ALA A 12 21.86 -2.61 2.78
C ALA A 12 21.32 -1.54 3.73
N LEU A 13 20.67 -0.49 3.20
CA LEU A 13 20.02 0.54 4.00
C LEU A 13 18.89 -0.02 4.85
N PHE A 14 18.07 -0.93 4.30
CA PHE A 14 16.97 -1.55 5.05
C PHE A 14 17.48 -2.45 6.18
N PHE A 15 18.55 -3.22 5.92
CA PHE A 15 19.21 -4.03 6.94
C PHE A 15 19.86 -3.16 8.02
N LEU A 16 20.50 -2.07 7.64
CA LEU A 16 21.11 -1.15 8.59
C LEU A 16 20.04 -0.45 9.44
N ALA A 17 18.98 0.04 8.82
CA ALA A 17 17.84 0.63 9.52
C ALA A 17 17.19 -0.39 10.45
N SER A 18 16.96 -1.63 10.00
CA SER A 18 16.34 -2.66 10.83
C SER A 18 17.21 -3.03 12.03
N ARG A 19 18.54 -2.95 11.96
CA ARG A 19 19.43 -3.20 13.09
C ARG A 19 19.57 -1.99 14.01
N LEU A 20 19.79 -0.79 13.47
CA LEU A 20 20.07 0.39 14.29
C LEU A 20 18.79 0.94 14.93
N TYR A 21 17.73 1.09 14.13
CA TYR A 21 16.49 1.70 14.57
C TYR A 21 15.69 0.78 15.50
N SER A 22 15.58 -0.52 15.18
CA SER A 22 14.86 -1.45 16.07
C SER A 22 15.48 -1.52 17.46
N ASN A 23 16.82 -1.56 17.53
CA ASN A 23 17.54 -1.59 18.80
C ASN A 23 17.41 -0.26 19.56
N TYR A 24 17.46 0.88 18.86
CA TYR A 24 17.22 2.18 19.49
C TYR A 24 15.83 2.24 20.13
N ILE A 25 14.79 1.84 19.40
CA ILE A 25 13.41 1.83 19.91
C ILE A 25 13.25 0.80 21.05
N ALA A 26 13.81 -0.40 20.91
CA ALA A 26 13.76 -1.43 21.95
C ALA A 26 14.38 -0.93 23.27
N ARG A 27 15.51 -0.22 23.20
CA ARG A 27 16.13 0.42 24.37
C ARG A 27 15.28 1.54 24.93
N SER A 28 14.76 2.42 24.08
CA SER A 28 13.91 3.55 24.51
C SER A 28 12.62 3.09 25.20
N LEU A 29 12.06 1.95 24.79
CA LEU A 29 10.85 1.38 25.38
C LEU A 29 11.15 0.42 26.55
N GLY A 30 12.41 0.18 26.88
CA GLY A 30 12.80 -0.73 27.97
C GLY A 30 12.38 -2.18 27.72
N VAL A 31 12.51 -2.65 26.48
CA VAL A 31 12.19 -4.04 26.10
C VAL A 31 13.20 -4.98 26.76
N ASP A 32 12.67 -5.86 27.60
CA ASP A 32 13.43 -6.84 28.37
C ASP A 32 13.04 -8.25 27.90
N PRO A 33 13.97 -9.03 27.30
CA PRO A 33 13.68 -10.39 26.81
C PRO A 33 13.28 -11.36 27.92
N ASP A 34 13.76 -11.14 29.14
CA ASP A 34 13.54 -12.02 30.29
C ASP A 34 12.21 -11.70 31.00
N ARG A 35 11.56 -10.58 30.64
CA ARG A 35 10.27 -10.19 31.18
C ARG A 35 9.14 -10.98 30.49
N PRO A 36 8.40 -11.84 31.22
CA PRO A 36 7.30 -12.57 30.60
C PRO A 36 6.21 -11.60 30.15
N THR A 37 5.63 -11.83 28.97
CA THR A 37 4.58 -10.96 28.42
C THR A 37 3.29 -11.06 29.27
N PRO A 38 2.44 -10.01 29.27
CA PRO A 38 1.16 -10.05 29.97
C PRO A 38 0.28 -11.25 29.58
N ALA A 39 0.39 -11.72 28.33
CA ALA A 39 -0.30 -12.92 27.85
C ALA A 39 0.02 -14.17 28.68
N VAL A 40 1.24 -14.28 29.22
CA VAL A 40 1.67 -15.38 30.09
C VAL A 40 1.38 -15.08 31.56
N GLN A 41 1.63 -13.84 32.02
CA GLN A 41 1.46 -13.47 33.43
C GLN A 41 0.00 -13.40 33.89
N ARG A 42 -0.90 -12.98 33.01
CA ARG A 42 -2.31 -12.69 33.32
C ARG A 42 -3.25 -13.49 32.42
N ASN A 43 -2.90 -14.74 32.12
CA ASN A 43 -3.63 -15.61 31.19
C ASN A 43 -5.08 -15.84 31.62
N ASP A 44 -5.99 -14.97 31.17
CA ASP A 44 -7.40 -14.93 31.56
C ASP A 44 -8.32 -15.67 30.56
N GLY A 45 -7.73 -16.22 29.48
CA GLY A 45 -8.47 -16.94 28.45
C GLY A 45 -9.30 -16.05 27.52
N ARG A 46 -9.25 -14.72 27.67
CA ARG A 46 -10.06 -13.77 26.90
C ARG A 46 -9.24 -12.63 26.30
N ASP A 47 -8.62 -11.81 27.14
CA ASP A 47 -7.83 -10.64 26.72
C ASP A 47 -6.32 -10.95 26.69
N TYR A 48 -5.87 -11.88 27.52
CA TYR A 48 -4.48 -12.31 27.63
C TYR A 48 -4.41 -13.83 27.40
N VAL A 49 -3.96 -14.22 26.20
CA VAL A 49 -3.81 -15.65 25.84
C VAL A 49 -2.46 -15.88 25.17
N PRO A 50 -1.61 -16.80 25.70
CA PRO A 50 -0.36 -17.17 25.06
C PRO A 50 -0.64 -17.74 23.65
N THR A 51 -0.10 -17.06 22.63
CA THR A 51 -0.38 -17.38 21.23
C THR A 51 0.92 -17.71 20.50
N LYS A 52 0.90 -18.71 19.62
CA LYS A 52 2.08 -19.07 18.81
C LYS A 52 2.46 -17.92 17.87
N LEU A 53 3.76 -17.69 17.69
CA LEU A 53 4.32 -16.57 16.93
C LEU A 53 3.71 -16.41 15.52
N HIS A 54 3.52 -17.52 14.79
CA HIS A 54 2.98 -17.48 13.43
C HIS A 54 1.51 -17.03 13.37
N VAL A 55 0.71 -17.32 14.40
CA VAL A 55 -0.69 -16.86 14.49
C VAL A 55 -0.71 -15.35 14.77
N LEU A 56 0.13 -14.88 15.70
CA LEU A 56 0.28 -13.45 15.99
C LEU A 56 0.77 -12.68 14.75
N PHE A 57 1.75 -13.22 14.04
CA PHE A 57 2.23 -12.66 12.77
C PHE A 57 1.11 -12.57 11.73
N ALA A 58 0.31 -13.63 11.56
CA ALA A 58 -0.81 -13.63 10.62
C ALA A 58 -1.86 -12.55 10.97
N HIS A 59 -2.17 -12.36 12.25
CA HIS A 59 -3.08 -11.28 12.69
C HIS A 59 -2.52 -9.89 12.38
N HIS A 60 -1.26 -9.62 12.71
CA HIS A 60 -0.63 -8.33 12.39
C HIS A 60 -0.51 -8.11 10.88
N PHE A 61 -0.13 -9.14 10.14
CA PHE A 61 -0.03 -9.09 8.68
C PHE A 61 -1.39 -8.81 8.05
N SER A 62 -2.45 -9.49 8.50
CA SER A 62 -3.82 -9.26 8.02
C SER A 62 -4.30 -7.83 8.31
N ALA A 63 -3.98 -7.28 9.48
CA ALA A 63 -4.30 -5.89 9.82
C ALA A 63 -3.58 -4.89 8.92
N ILE A 64 -2.30 -5.10 8.63
CA ILE A 64 -1.51 -4.24 7.72
C ILE A 64 -2.01 -4.39 6.27
N ALA A 65 -2.25 -5.62 5.82
CA ALA A 65 -2.78 -5.90 4.48
C ALA A 65 -4.17 -5.29 4.29
N GLY A 66 -4.97 -5.20 5.36
CA GLY A 66 -6.25 -4.50 5.39
C GLY A 66 -6.17 -2.99 5.15
N ALA A 67 -4.99 -2.37 5.27
CA ALA A 67 -4.75 -0.98 4.86
C ALA A 67 -4.50 -0.82 3.35
N GLY A 68 -4.27 -1.93 2.64
CA GLY A 68 -4.07 -1.97 1.18
C GLY A 68 -5.12 -1.20 0.37
N PRO A 69 -6.43 -1.32 0.66
CA PRO A 69 -7.47 -0.56 -0.02
C PRO A 69 -7.37 0.97 0.14
N ILE A 70 -6.74 1.45 1.22
CA ILE A 70 -6.53 2.89 1.47
C ILE A 70 -5.26 3.38 0.78
N VAL A 71 -4.20 2.57 0.79
CA VAL A 71 -2.90 2.91 0.16
C VAL A 71 -2.95 2.75 -1.36
N GLY A 72 -3.78 1.83 -1.86
CA GLY A 72 -3.95 1.49 -3.27
C GLY A 72 -4.28 2.69 -4.18
N PRO A 73 -5.28 3.53 -3.85
CA PRO A 73 -5.60 4.74 -4.61
C PRO A 73 -4.44 5.75 -4.68
N THR A 74 -3.77 6.00 -3.55
CA THR A 74 -2.61 6.91 -3.50
C THR A 74 -1.46 6.40 -4.37
N MET A 75 -1.20 5.09 -4.33
CA MET A 75 -0.21 4.47 -5.20
C MET A 75 -0.66 4.48 -6.66
N ALA A 76 -1.94 4.24 -6.97
CA ALA A 76 -2.47 4.34 -8.34
C ALA A 76 -2.30 5.75 -8.93
N LEU A 77 -2.39 6.81 -8.13
CA LEU A 77 -2.08 8.17 -8.57
C LEU A 77 -0.60 8.31 -8.95
N LEU A 78 0.32 7.82 -8.10
CA LEU A 78 1.76 7.81 -8.37
C LEU A 78 2.07 7.03 -9.65
N TYR A 79 1.57 5.81 -9.77
CA TYR A 79 1.80 4.95 -10.93
C TYR A 79 0.95 5.31 -12.15
N GLY A 80 -0.02 6.23 -12.05
CA GLY A 80 -0.74 6.80 -13.19
C GLY A 80 -0.05 8.04 -13.76
N ALA A 81 0.49 8.91 -12.90
CA ALA A 81 1.25 10.08 -13.33
C ALA A 81 2.64 9.72 -13.89
N VAL A 82 3.28 8.68 -13.36
CA VAL A 82 4.62 8.24 -13.76
C VAL A 82 4.69 7.74 -15.23
N PRO A 83 3.76 6.94 -15.76
CA PRO A 83 3.69 6.60 -17.18
C PRO A 83 3.59 7.81 -18.09
N GLY A 84 2.74 8.79 -17.75
CA GLY A 84 2.63 10.05 -18.48
C GLY A 84 3.94 10.83 -18.49
N TRP A 85 4.63 10.86 -17.35
CA TRP A 85 5.95 11.49 -17.23
C TRP A 85 7.05 10.74 -18.03
N LEU A 86 7.08 9.41 -17.97
CA LEU A 86 7.99 8.56 -18.77
C LEU A 86 7.76 8.74 -20.27
N TYR A 87 6.49 8.86 -20.67
CA TYR A 87 6.11 9.17 -22.05
C TYR A 87 6.67 10.51 -22.48
N VAL A 88 6.54 11.58 -21.68
CA VAL A 88 7.16 12.89 -21.97
C VAL A 88 8.68 12.77 -22.13
N ARG A 89 9.34 11.91 -21.34
CA ARG A 89 10.80 11.66 -21.39
C ARG A 89 11.26 10.69 -22.49
N ARG A 90 10.38 10.27 -23.42
CA ARG A 90 10.65 9.27 -24.48
C ARG A 90 11.17 7.92 -23.98
N LYS A 91 10.80 7.53 -22.76
CA LYS A 91 11.12 6.21 -22.21
C LYS A 91 9.89 5.29 -22.34
N LYS A 92 10.12 4.00 -22.60
CA LYS A 92 9.03 3.00 -22.69
C LYS A 92 8.40 2.82 -21.31
N GLY A 93 7.18 3.32 -21.09
CA GLY A 93 6.50 3.28 -19.79
C GLY A 93 5.67 2.01 -19.51
N TRP A 94 5.75 0.98 -20.37
CA TRP A 94 4.89 -0.21 -20.25
C TRP A 94 5.01 -0.90 -18.88
N PHE A 95 6.22 -0.93 -18.32
CA PHE A 95 6.52 -1.53 -17.01
C PHE A 95 5.90 -0.77 -15.83
N THR A 96 5.42 0.45 -16.03
CA THR A 96 4.69 1.23 -15.00
C THR A 96 3.17 1.15 -15.17
N VAL A 97 2.69 0.95 -16.41
CA VAL A 97 1.25 0.80 -16.69
C VAL A 97 0.71 -0.53 -16.17
N LEU A 98 1.48 -1.62 -16.33
CA LEU A 98 1.05 -2.94 -15.87
C LEU A 98 0.84 -2.98 -14.33
N PRO A 99 1.78 -2.52 -13.48
CA PRO A 99 1.52 -2.40 -12.04
C PRO A 99 0.39 -1.44 -11.70
N ALA A 100 0.24 -0.33 -12.42
CA ALA A 100 -0.86 0.64 -12.19
C ALA A 100 -2.24 -0.02 -12.36
N ILE A 101 -2.44 -0.77 -13.45
CA ILE A 101 -3.68 -1.50 -13.71
C ILE A 101 -3.91 -2.55 -12.62
N PHE A 102 -2.88 -3.34 -12.30
CA PHE A 102 -2.97 -4.37 -11.25
C PHE A 102 -3.40 -3.76 -9.91
N MET A 103 -2.82 -2.64 -9.50
CA MET A 103 -3.18 -1.99 -8.23
C MET A 103 -4.60 -1.44 -8.22
N ILE A 104 -5.06 -0.83 -9.32
CA ILE A 104 -6.45 -0.38 -9.43
C ILE A 104 -7.40 -1.57 -9.29
N LEU A 105 -7.12 -2.67 -9.99
CA LEU A 105 -7.90 -3.90 -9.91
C LEU A 105 -7.93 -4.48 -8.48
N THR A 106 -6.78 -4.65 -7.84
CA THR A 106 -6.71 -5.21 -6.48
C THR A 106 -7.40 -4.30 -5.46
N THR A 107 -7.33 -2.99 -5.64
CA THR A 107 -7.99 -2.02 -4.74
C THR A 107 -9.51 -2.13 -4.85
N VAL A 108 -10.04 -2.06 -6.07
CA VAL A 108 -11.49 -2.16 -6.30
C VAL A 108 -12.00 -3.53 -5.86
N ALA A 109 -11.29 -4.61 -6.20
CA ALA A 109 -11.66 -5.95 -5.77
C ALA A 109 -11.68 -6.08 -4.24
N SER A 110 -10.66 -5.57 -3.55
CA SER A 110 -10.59 -5.66 -2.08
C SER A 110 -11.72 -4.87 -1.41
N LEU A 111 -12.05 -3.68 -1.89
CA LEU A 111 -13.17 -2.89 -1.34
C LEU A 111 -14.49 -3.64 -1.53
N LEU A 112 -14.76 -4.15 -2.74
CA LEU A 112 -15.98 -4.92 -3.02
C LEU A 112 -16.08 -6.20 -2.18
N ILE A 113 -14.98 -6.94 -2.02
CA ILE A 113 -14.93 -8.16 -1.20
C ILE A 113 -15.20 -7.84 0.28
N LEU A 114 -14.61 -6.77 0.80
CA LEU A 114 -14.81 -6.33 2.19
C LEU A 114 -16.26 -5.89 2.43
N LEU A 115 -16.82 -5.12 1.50
CA LEU A 115 -18.22 -4.69 1.53
C LEU A 115 -19.16 -5.90 1.60
N TRP A 116 -19.02 -6.84 0.67
CA TRP A 116 -19.92 -7.98 0.53
C TRP A 116 -19.79 -9.01 1.65
N ASN A 117 -18.58 -9.44 1.98
CA ASN A 117 -18.36 -10.56 2.89
C ASN A 117 -18.28 -10.15 4.36
N LYS A 118 -17.88 -8.91 4.65
CA LYS A 118 -17.59 -8.48 6.03
C LYS A 118 -18.56 -7.43 6.53
N TYR A 119 -18.85 -6.40 5.74
CA TYR A 119 -19.57 -5.23 6.24
C TYR A 119 -21.09 -5.38 6.14
N LEU A 120 -21.61 -5.89 5.02
CA LEU A 120 -23.05 -6.17 4.85
C LEU A 120 -23.59 -7.20 5.87
N PRO A 121 -22.95 -8.37 6.09
CA PRO A 121 -23.47 -9.37 7.03
C PRO A 121 -23.44 -8.91 8.49
N GLN A 122 -22.47 -8.06 8.87
CA GLN A 122 -22.33 -7.55 10.23
C GLN A 122 -23.23 -6.34 10.52
N LYS A 123 -24.01 -5.86 9.53
CA LYS A 123 -24.87 -4.66 9.61
C LYS A 123 -24.17 -3.43 10.23
N ASN A 124 -22.86 -3.31 10.03
CA ASN A 124 -22.09 -2.20 10.58
C ASN A 124 -22.11 -1.01 9.63
N TYR A 125 -23.12 -0.15 9.79
CA TYR A 125 -23.37 1.00 8.91
C TYR A 125 -22.20 2.01 8.85
N ILE A 126 -21.39 2.11 9.91
CA ILE A 126 -20.22 3.01 9.94
C ILE A 126 -19.17 2.52 8.94
N LEU A 127 -18.83 1.23 8.97
CA LEU A 127 -17.83 0.68 8.06
C LEU A 127 -18.34 0.66 6.61
N ILE A 128 -19.63 0.39 6.39
CA ILE A 128 -20.25 0.44 5.06
C ILE A 128 -20.14 1.84 4.47
N SER A 129 -20.46 2.89 5.24
CA SER A 129 -20.42 4.27 4.73
C SER A 129 -18.99 4.75 4.42
N MET A 130 -18.02 4.41 5.27
CA MET A 130 -16.61 4.70 5.03
C MET A 130 -16.06 3.95 3.82
N ASP A 131 -16.41 2.68 3.63
CA ASP A 131 -15.98 1.89 2.48
C ASP A 131 -16.56 2.43 1.16
N PHE A 132 -17.83 2.87 1.18
CA PHE A 132 -18.45 3.52 0.04
C PHE A 132 -17.77 4.85 -0.32
N LEU A 133 -17.40 5.65 0.68
CA LEU A 133 -16.62 6.88 0.49
C LEU A 133 -15.24 6.57 -0.13
N LEU A 134 -14.55 5.54 0.38
CA LEU A 134 -13.26 5.11 -0.16
C LEU A 134 -13.38 4.59 -1.60
N LEU A 135 -14.44 3.87 -1.95
CA LEU A 135 -14.74 3.43 -3.31
C LEU A 135 -14.90 4.62 -4.27
N ILE A 136 -15.65 5.66 -3.85
CA ILE A 136 -15.83 6.88 -4.64
C ILE A 136 -14.49 7.60 -4.83
N CYS A 137 -13.70 7.77 -3.76
CA CYS A 137 -12.37 8.37 -3.83
C CYS A 137 -11.43 7.57 -4.73
N ALA A 138 -11.40 6.24 -4.61
CA ALA A 138 -10.57 5.36 -5.42
C ALA A 138 -10.90 5.50 -6.91
N LEU A 139 -12.19 5.54 -7.25
CA LEU A 139 -12.66 5.71 -8.61
C LEU A 139 -12.35 7.11 -9.15
N GLY A 140 -12.53 8.16 -8.33
CA GLY A 140 -12.15 9.54 -8.67
C GLY A 140 -10.66 9.68 -8.97
N VAL A 141 -9.80 9.07 -8.15
CA VAL A 141 -8.34 9.07 -8.36
C VAL A 141 -7.95 8.28 -9.61
N ALA A 142 -8.57 7.13 -9.86
CA ALA A 142 -8.32 6.36 -11.09
C ALA A 142 -8.70 7.15 -12.34
N LEU A 143 -9.85 7.85 -12.32
CA LEU A 143 -10.27 8.73 -13.42
C LEU A 143 -9.30 9.90 -13.61
N LEU A 144 -8.85 10.54 -12.53
CA LEU A 144 -7.87 11.62 -12.58
C LEU A 144 -6.55 11.13 -13.22
N ALA A 145 -6.04 9.97 -12.77
CA ALA A 145 -4.82 9.37 -13.31
C ALA A 145 -4.91 9.12 -14.83
N VAL A 146 -6.04 8.58 -15.31
CA VAL A 146 -6.29 8.36 -16.73
C VAL A 146 -6.34 9.69 -17.48
N ARG A 147 -7.12 10.67 -16.98
CA ARG A 147 -7.22 12.01 -17.60
C ARG A 147 -5.86 12.69 -17.71
N THR A 148 -5.07 12.71 -16.65
CA THR A 148 -3.72 13.28 -16.64
C THR A 148 -2.81 12.61 -17.67
N THR A 149 -2.88 11.28 -17.79
CA THR A 149 -2.08 10.54 -18.78
C THR A 149 -2.49 10.91 -20.21
N ILE A 150 -3.79 10.95 -20.50
CA ILE A 150 -4.33 11.33 -21.82
C ILE A 150 -3.94 12.78 -22.16
N GLU A 151 -4.07 13.70 -21.21
CA GLU A 151 -3.70 15.11 -21.42
C GLU A 151 -2.22 15.28 -21.71
N LEU A 152 -1.34 14.58 -21.00
CA LEU A 152 0.11 14.62 -21.25
C LEU A 152 0.46 14.08 -22.64
N VAL A 153 -0.18 12.98 -23.07
CA VAL A 153 -0.02 12.43 -24.41
C VAL A 153 -0.52 13.42 -25.47
N ARG A 154 -1.70 14.00 -25.29
CA ARG A 154 -2.29 14.98 -26.21
C ARG A 154 -1.43 16.25 -26.35
N LYS A 155 -0.96 16.83 -25.24
CA LYS A 155 -0.11 18.03 -25.24
C LYS A 155 1.20 17.80 -25.99
N ARG A 156 1.79 16.61 -25.85
CA ARG A 156 3.01 16.25 -26.58
C ARG A 156 2.76 16.08 -28.08
N GLY A 157 1.69 15.38 -28.47
CA GLY A 157 1.31 15.21 -29.89
C GLY A 157 1.04 16.55 -30.58
N LEU A 158 0.45 17.52 -29.88
CA LEU A 158 0.28 18.89 -30.39
C LEU A 158 1.63 19.60 -30.58
N LYS A 159 2.54 19.47 -29.62
CA LYS A 159 3.86 20.12 -29.67
C LYS A 159 4.76 19.55 -30.78
N GLU A 160 4.65 18.26 -31.08
CA GLU A 160 5.35 17.64 -32.21
C GLU A 160 4.78 18.09 -33.56
N ARG A 161 3.46 18.29 -33.68
CA ARG A 161 2.81 18.83 -34.89
C ARG A 161 3.10 20.30 -35.17
N LEU A 162 3.34 21.10 -34.13
CA LEU A 162 3.67 22.54 -34.26
C LEU A 162 5.17 22.79 -34.51
N ALA A 163 6.01 21.76 -34.37
CA ALA A 163 7.46 21.84 -34.57
C ALA A 163 7.91 21.32 -35.96
N THR A 164 6.96 20.87 -36.79
CA THR A 164 7.12 20.51 -38.21
C THR A 164 6.48 21.57 -39.08
#